data_AF-A0A948SN62-F1
#
_entry.id   AF-A0A948SN62-F1
#
_cell.length_a   1.000
_cell.length_b   1.000
_cell.length_c   1.000
_cell.angle_alpha   90.00
_cell.angle_beta   90.00
_cell.angle_gamma   90.00
#
_symmetry.space_group_name_H-M   'P 1'
#
loop_
_entity.id
_entity.type
_entity.pdbx_description
1 polymer ?
#
loop_
_entity_poly.entity_id
_entity_poly.type
_entity_poly.pdbx_seq_one_letter_code
_entity_poly.pdbx_strand_id
1 'polypeptide(L)'
;MRIHLAPLSALLAATAAHAQNVVFATAGDNGFFAPFNAGNAATVKYGDSGWLGGPDAPPVALGSITMHLATYSLGTPAAAGSTDLEITINNGDPSGLVFGPGTVLYSTVITGVELPSTDGASATFFTIDIPLPSVMTAGGFNNVGWSVKCRNYAFQGSFGFQVGTCSAQTVGFYTNNASFFNGTSWSLFAFGPNTCTQIAQFAVTILDAAPASCPADFNGDGAVDGNALGILRAAWGPAGPGEAEDLNQDGAVDGNDLGILLGAWGACPG
;
A
#
# COMPACT_ATOMS: atom_id res chain seq x y z
N MET A 1 -46.02 -36.65 -4.88
CA MET A 1 -45.98 -37.67 -3.82
C MET A 1 -44.66 -37.53 -3.08
N ARG A 2 -44.72 -37.12 -1.80
CA ARG A 2 -43.83 -37.42 -0.63
C ARG A 2 -42.44 -38.07 -0.92
N ILE A 3 -41.28 -37.74 -0.33
CA ILE A 3 -40.89 -37.18 0.99
C ILE A 3 -39.39 -36.74 0.97
N HIS A 4 -39.05 -35.83 1.90
CA HIS A 4 -37.77 -35.23 2.32
C HIS A 4 -36.52 -36.10 2.46
N LEU A 5 -35.32 -35.47 2.36
CA LEU A 5 -34.29 -35.50 3.42
C LEU A 5 -33.27 -34.35 3.21
N ALA A 6 -33.19 -33.43 4.17
CA ALA A 6 -31.97 -32.67 4.52
C ALA A 6 -31.48 -33.27 5.86
N PRO A 7 -30.20 -33.18 6.28
CA PRO A 7 -29.24 -32.12 5.93
C PRO A 7 -27.81 -32.64 5.64
N LEU A 8 -26.98 -31.81 5.02
CA LEU A 8 -25.56 -31.86 5.32
C LEU A 8 -25.11 -30.42 5.52
N SER A 9 -24.86 -30.08 6.79
CA SER A 9 -24.18 -28.87 7.18
C SER A 9 -22.81 -28.88 6.52
N ALA A 10 -22.67 -28.17 5.40
CA ALA A 10 -21.36 -27.81 4.90
C ALA A 10 -20.78 -26.83 5.92
N LEU A 11 -19.94 -27.35 6.81
CA LEU A 11 -19.00 -26.53 7.54
C LEU A 11 -18.06 -25.98 6.46
N LEU A 12 -18.38 -24.81 5.92
CA LEU A 12 -17.39 -23.99 5.25
C LEU A 12 -16.36 -23.65 6.34
N ALA A 13 -15.31 -24.45 6.44
CA ALA A 13 -14.05 -23.92 6.90
C ALA A 13 -13.64 -22.91 5.83
N ALA A 14 -14.12 -21.68 5.98
CA ALA A 14 -13.51 -20.55 5.33
C ALA A 14 -12.06 -20.57 5.81
N THR A 15 -11.13 -20.97 4.94
CA THR A 15 -9.73 -20.60 5.05
C THR A 15 -9.74 -19.10 5.29
N ALA A 16 -9.39 -18.68 6.50
CA ALA A 16 -9.30 -17.28 6.81
C ALA A 16 -8.15 -16.75 5.96
N ALA A 17 -8.47 -16.24 4.77
CA ALA A 17 -7.64 -15.23 4.15
C ALA A 17 -7.46 -14.17 5.23
N HIS A 18 -6.24 -14.05 5.77
CA HIS A 18 -5.96 -13.00 6.72
C HIS A 18 -6.33 -11.70 6.01
N ALA A 19 -7.30 -10.97 6.58
CA ALA A 19 -7.65 -9.67 6.04
C ALA A 19 -6.40 -8.81 6.07
N GLN A 20 -6.09 -8.12 4.96
CA GLN A 20 -5.00 -7.15 4.94
C GLN A 20 -5.21 -6.16 6.08
N ASN A 21 -4.15 -5.89 6.85
CA ASN A 21 -4.17 -4.93 7.92
C ASN A 21 -3.68 -3.58 7.43
N VAL A 22 -4.25 -2.53 8.00
CA VAL A 22 -3.67 -1.20 7.89
C VAL A 22 -2.40 -1.18 8.74
N VAL A 23 -1.26 -0.93 8.10
CA VAL A 23 0.06 -0.79 8.77
C VAL A 23 0.51 0.66 8.89
N PHE A 24 -0.13 1.55 8.12
CA PHE A 24 0.04 2.99 8.25
C PHE A 24 -1.25 3.69 7.83
N ALA A 25 -1.71 4.67 8.60
CA ALA A 25 -2.83 5.49 8.17
C ALA A 25 -2.80 6.89 8.77
N THR A 26 -2.98 7.86 7.89
CA THR A 26 -3.27 9.26 8.24
C THR A 26 -4.49 9.72 7.47
N ALA A 27 -5.51 10.21 8.17
CA ALA A 27 -6.66 10.85 7.56
C ALA A 27 -6.36 12.30 7.11
N GLY A 28 -7.16 12.84 6.19
CA GLY A 28 -7.11 14.24 5.79
C GLY A 28 -8.08 15.10 6.61
N ASP A 29 -7.61 15.73 7.69
CA ASP A 29 -8.40 16.63 8.54
C ASP A 29 -7.90 18.09 8.51
N ASN A 30 -6.84 18.38 7.76
CA ASN A 30 -6.16 19.69 7.73
C ASN A 30 -6.18 20.38 6.36
N GLY A 31 -7.14 20.02 5.51
CA GLY A 31 -7.27 20.58 4.16
C GLY A 31 -6.34 19.90 3.16
N PHE A 32 -5.61 20.69 2.36
CA PHE A 32 -4.83 20.19 1.23
C PHE A 32 -3.58 21.01 0.94
N PHE A 33 -2.66 20.39 0.21
CA PHE A 33 -1.48 21.01 -0.37
C PHE A 33 -1.35 20.59 -1.83
N ALA A 34 -1.59 21.51 -2.76
CA ALA A 34 -1.59 21.26 -4.21
C ALA A 34 -0.42 21.97 -4.91
N PRO A 35 0.82 21.45 -4.83
CA PRO A 35 2.00 22.13 -5.35
C PRO A 35 2.22 21.96 -6.85
N PHE A 36 1.66 20.91 -7.45
CA PHE A 36 1.89 20.61 -8.86
C PHE A 36 0.98 21.46 -9.73
N ASN A 37 1.54 22.08 -10.76
CA ASN A 37 0.81 22.79 -11.80
C ASN A 37 1.58 22.69 -13.13
N ALA A 38 0.98 23.16 -14.22
CA ALA A 38 1.55 23.08 -15.55
C ALA A 38 2.97 23.70 -15.67
N GLY A 39 3.33 24.65 -14.81
CA GLY A 39 4.65 25.30 -14.82
C GLY A 39 5.76 24.51 -14.12
N ASN A 40 5.43 23.58 -13.22
CA ASN A 40 6.43 22.92 -12.37
C ASN A 40 6.33 21.38 -12.28
N ALA A 41 5.26 20.79 -12.81
CA ALA A 41 4.95 19.36 -12.67
C ALA A 41 6.10 18.43 -13.06
N ALA A 42 6.86 18.77 -14.11
CA ALA A 42 7.95 17.93 -14.63
C ALA A 42 9.27 18.01 -13.82
N THR A 43 9.46 19.07 -13.02
CA THR A 43 10.72 19.36 -12.32
C THR A 43 10.62 19.07 -10.83
N VAL A 44 9.46 19.33 -10.23
CA VAL A 44 9.28 19.20 -8.79
C VAL A 44 8.94 17.76 -8.42
N LYS A 45 9.62 17.24 -7.39
CA LYS A 45 9.35 15.94 -6.77
C LYS A 45 9.11 16.15 -5.28
N TYR A 46 8.08 15.50 -4.72
CA TYR A 46 7.80 15.54 -3.28
C TYR A 46 8.09 14.19 -2.65
N GLY A 47 8.64 14.20 -1.43
CA GLY A 47 8.89 13.03 -0.60
C GLY A 47 8.28 13.22 0.78
N ASP A 48 7.62 12.20 1.29
CA ASP A 48 7.12 12.16 2.67
C ASP A 48 7.46 10.78 3.26
N SER A 49 7.62 10.70 4.57
CA SER A 49 7.98 9.46 5.25
C SER A 49 7.36 9.34 6.62
N GLY A 50 6.82 8.17 6.95
CA GLY A 50 6.38 7.81 8.30
C GLY A 50 7.05 6.53 8.80
N TRP A 51 6.64 6.07 9.98
CA TRP A 51 7.11 4.82 10.58
C TRP A 51 5.94 3.87 10.81
N LEU A 52 6.10 2.61 10.39
CA LEU A 52 5.10 1.57 10.65
C LEU A 52 5.23 1.00 12.07
N GLY A 53 6.43 1.11 12.68
CA GLY A 53 6.75 0.46 13.94
C GLY A 53 7.89 1.13 14.72
N GLY A 54 8.24 0.52 15.86
CA GLY A 54 9.32 0.99 16.74
C GLY A 54 10.71 0.49 16.31
N PRO A 55 11.78 0.82 17.07
CA PRO A 55 13.18 0.59 16.70
C PRO A 55 13.56 -0.85 16.33
N ASP A 56 12.84 -1.84 16.88
CA ASP A 56 13.13 -3.27 16.73
C ASP A 56 12.02 -4.01 15.95
N ALA A 57 11.15 -3.29 15.24
CA ALA A 57 10.05 -3.94 14.52
C ALA A 57 10.58 -4.79 13.36
N PRO A 58 9.99 -5.98 13.11
CA PRO A 58 10.39 -6.81 11.97
C PRO A 58 10.03 -6.13 10.64
N PRO A 59 10.68 -6.50 9.52
CA PRO A 59 10.23 -6.10 8.18
C PRO A 59 8.73 -6.33 7.98
N VAL A 60 8.11 -5.42 7.25
CA VAL A 60 6.69 -5.46 6.88
C VAL A 60 6.62 -5.51 5.37
N ALA A 61 5.92 -6.50 4.85
CA ALA A 61 5.58 -6.53 3.45
C ALA A 61 4.39 -5.60 3.18
N LEU A 62 4.47 -4.78 2.15
CA LEU A 62 3.46 -3.78 1.81
C LEU A 62 2.68 -4.26 0.59
N GLY A 63 1.36 -4.10 0.61
CA GLY A 63 0.47 -4.59 -0.44
C GLY A 63 -0.07 -3.49 -1.33
N SER A 64 -0.49 -2.39 -0.72
CA SER A 64 -0.97 -1.22 -1.43
C SER A 64 -0.78 0.04 -0.63
N ILE A 65 -0.74 1.17 -1.34
CA ILE A 65 -0.87 2.49 -0.77
C ILE A 65 -2.04 3.22 -1.45
N THR A 66 -3.01 3.63 -0.64
CA THR A 66 -4.07 4.55 -1.02
C THR A 66 -3.57 5.97 -0.74
N MET A 67 -3.40 6.77 -1.78
CA MET A 67 -3.05 8.18 -1.63
C MET A 67 -4.29 9.05 -1.65
N HIS A 68 -4.43 9.96 -0.67
CA HIS A 68 -5.52 10.92 -0.62
C HIS A 68 -5.07 12.22 -1.28
N LEU A 69 -5.74 12.56 -2.38
CA LEU A 69 -5.31 13.58 -3.32
C LEU A 69 -6.31 14.72 -3.40
N ALA A 70 -5.85 15.84 -3.96
CA ALA A 70 -6.64 17.04 -4.15
C ALA A 70 -6.35 17.69 -5.50
N THR A 71 -7.39 18.16 -6.19
CA THR A 71 -7.27 19.18 -7.23
C THR A 71 -7.79 20.51 -6.71
N TYR A 72 -7.22 21.62 -7.18
CA TYR A 72 -7.62 22.96 -6.75
C TYR A 72 -7.38 24.00 -7.85
N SER A 73 -8.22 25.03 -7.92
CA SER A 73 -7.95 26.23 -8.69
C SER A 73 -8.50 27.44 -7.95
N LEU A 74 -7.81 28.58 -8.04
CA LEU A 74 -8.22 29.82 -7.37
C LEU A 74 -8.87 30.78 -8.37
N GLY A 75 -10.14 31.14 -8.13
CA GLY A 75 -10.88 32.17 -8.86
C GLY A 75 -11.34 31.81 -10.27
N THR A 76 -10.89 30.68 -10.83
CA THR A 76 -11.32 30.19 -12.14
C THR A 76 -11.55 28.69 -12.09
N PRO A 77 -12.75 28.18 -12.44
CA PRO A 77 -13.00 26.76 -12.55
C PRO A 77 -12.03 26.10 -13.54
N ALA A 78 -11.51 24.92 -13.21
CA ALA A 78 -10.73 24.12 -14.14
C ALA A 78 -11.54 22.89 -14.54
N ALA A 79 -11.66 22.64 -15.85
CA ALA A 79 -12.24 21.40 -16.34
C ALA A 79 -11.35 20.20 -15.93
N ALA A 80 -11.93 19.00 -15.90
CA ALA A 80 -11.19 17.78 -15.61
C ALA A 80 -10.00 17.63 -16.57
N GLY A 81 -8.91 17.10 -16.06
CA GLY A 81 -7.66 16.93 -16.79
C GLY A 81 -7.01 15.59 -16.49
N SER A 82 -5.73 15.47 -16.81
CA SER A 82 -4.98 14.26 -16.48
C SER A 82 -3.50 14.55 -16.20
N THR A 83 -2.83 13.57 -15.60
CA THR A 83 -1.38 13.51 -15.49
C THR A 83 -0.95 12.06 -15.44
N ASP A 84 0.30 11.78 -15.78
CA ASP A 84 0.94 10.55 -15.34
C ASP A 84 1.57 10.81 -13.98
N LEU A 85 1.51 9.84 -13.08
CA LEU A 85 2.12 9.90 -11.76
C LEU A 85 3.25 8.88 -11.68
N GLU A 86 4.48 9.37 -11.51
CA GLU A 86 5.62 8.55 -11.12
C GLU A 86 5.66 8.49 -9.59
N ILE A 87 5.44 7.29 -9.06
CA ILE A 87 5.37 7.02 -7.64
C ILE A 87 6.52 6.10 -7.28
N THR A 88 7.24 6.44 -6.22
CA THR A 88 8.35 5.63 -5.70
C THR A 88 8.14 5.39 -4.22
N ILE A 89 8.19 4.13 -3.79
CA ILE A 89 8.26 3.75 -2.39
C ILE A 89 9.73 3.64 -2.00
N ASN A 90 10.06 4.21 -0.85
CA ASN A 90 11.41 4.35 -0.33
C ASN A 90 11.47 3.80 1.09
N ASN A 91 12.65 3.34 1.51
CA ASN A 91 12.93 3.08 2.92
C ASN A 91 13.23 4.43 3.60
N GLY A 92 12.19 5.08 4.11
CA GLY A 92 12.24 6.46 4.60
C GLY A 92 12.37 7.51 3.50
N ASP A 93 12.71 8.74 3.89
CA ASP A 93 12.63 9.89 2.98
C ASP A 93 13.75 9.92 1.92
N PRO A 94 13.42 10.11 0.63
CA PRO A 94 14.39 10.08 -0.47
C PRO A 94 15.39 11.25 -0.47
N SER A 95 15.17 12.31 0.33
CA SER A 95 16.12 13.42 0.40
C SER A 95 17.28 13.16 1.37
N GLY A 96 17.09 12.23 2.32
CA GLY A 96 17.99 12.04 3.45
C GLY A 96 18.00 13.19 4.47
N LEU A 97 17.13 14.19 4.31
CA LEU A 97 16.94 15.29 5.26
C LEU A 97 15.97 14.92 6.40
N VAL A 98 15.15 13.87 6.20
CA VAL A 98 14.28 13.25 7.21
C VAL A 98 14.77 11.82 7.46
N PHE A 99 14.17 11.12 8.42
CA PHE A 99 14.57 9.78 8.83
C PHE A 99 14.54 8.74 7.70
N GLY A 100 15.62 7.97 7.62
CA GLY A 100 15.77 6.81 6.76
C GLY A 100 16.73 7.05 5.59
N PRO A 101 17.24 5.98 4.97
CA PRO A 101 18.26 6.09 3.92
C PRO A 101 17.71 6.58 2.57
N GLY A 102 16.39 6.62 2.37
CA GLY A 102 15.77 7.03 1.11
C GLY A 102 15.93 6.02 -0.04
N THR A 103 16.49 4.84 0.25
CA THR A 103 16.69 3.75 -0.72
C THR A 103 15.37 3.41 -1.40
N VAL A 104 15.36 3.34 -2.72
CA VAL A 104 14.18 2.94 -3.50
C VAL A 104 13.88 1.48 -3.25
N LEU A 105 12.66 1.19 -2.80
CA LEU A 105 12.12 -0.17 -2.67
C LEU A 105 11.32 -0.56 -3.91
N TYR A 106 10.56 0.39 -4.47
CA TYR A 106 9.72 0.17 -5.64
C TYR A 106 9.45 1.47 -6.38
N SER A 107 9.28 1.42 -7.69
CA SER A 107 8.92 2.59 -8.50
C SER A 107 8.01 2.17 -9.64
N THR A 108 6.96 2.96 -9.89
CA THR A 108 6.01 2.72 -10.97
C THR A 108 5.51 4.04 -11.56
N VAL A 109 5.01 3.98 -12.78
CA VAL A 109 4.32 5.10 -13.44
C VAL A 109 2.89 4.69 -13.70
N ILE A 110 1.96 5.44 -13.11
CA ILE A 110 0.52 5.31 -13.35
C ILE A 110 0.18 6.31 -14.45
N THR A 111 -0.18 5.81 -15.62
CA THR A 111 -0.47 6.64 -16.79
C THR A 111 -1.93 7.09 -16.80
N GLY A 112 -2.18 8.32 -17.23
CA GLY A 112 -3.54 8.83 -17.46
C GLY A 112 -4.38 8.95 -16.20
N VAL A 113 -3.78 9.29 -15.07
CA VAL A 113 -4.52 9.57 -13.82
C VAL A 113 -5.44 10.76 -14.09
N GLU A 114 -6.75 10.53 -13.93
CA GLU A 114 -7.76 11.57 -14.07
C GLU A 114 -7.70 12.56 -12.92
N LEU A 115 -7.66 13.85 -13.25
CA LEU A 115 -7.68 14.95 -12.30
C LEU A 115 -9.07 15.59 -12.32
N PRO A 116 -9.87 15.47 -11.23
CA PRO A 116 -11.22 16.00 -11.18
C PRO A 116 -11.30 17.50 -11.44
N SER A 117 -12.39 17.94 -12.09
CA SER A 117 -12.68 19.36 -12.30
C SER A 117 -12.87 20.11 -10.98
N THR A 118 -12.53 21.40 -10.97
CA THR A 118 -12.66 22.28 -9.81
C THR A 118 -13.61 23.44 -10.10
N ASP A 119 -14.25 23.97 -9.06
CA ASP A 119 -15.20 25.08 -9.15
C ASP A 119 -14.55 26.48 -9.05
N GLY A 120 -13.23 26.53 -8.83
CA GLY A 120 -12.49 27.77 -8.64
C GLY A 120 -12.56 28.36 -7.22
N ALA A 121 -13.19 27.65 -6.27
CA ALA A 121 -13.37 28.11 -4.90
C ALA A 121 -12.86 27.09 -3.87
N SER A 122 -13.14 25.81 -4.09
CA SER A 122 -12.85 24.71 -3.16
C SER A 122 -11.94 23.67 -3.81
N ALA A 123 -11.24 22.89 -2.97
CA ALA A 123 -10.54 21.72 -3.44
C ALA A 123 -11.51 20.56 -3.71
N THR A 124 -11.21 19.75 -4.71
CA THR A 124 -11.89 18.49 -4.99
C THR A 124 -11.01 17.35 -4.54
N PHE A 125 -11.55 16.48 -3.69
CA PHE A 125 -10.82 15.36 -3.08
C PHE A 125 -11.13 14.05 -3.78
N PHE A 126 -10.10 13.23 -3.95
CA PHE A 126 -10.18 11.90 -4.54
C PHE A 126 -9.05 11.02 -4.00
N THR A 127 -9.09 9.72 -4.31
CA THR A 127 -8.05 8.77 -3.92
C THR A 127 -7.55 8.01 -5.15
N ILE A 128 -6.32 7.53 -5.06
CA ILE A 128 -5.79 6.50 -5.98
C ILE A 128 -5.22 5.36 -5.15
N ASP A 129 -5.50 4.13 -5.58
CA ASP A 129 -4.93 2.92 -5.00
C ASP A 129 -3.77 2.44 -5.86
N ILE A 130 -2.62 2.25 -5.23
CA ILE A 130 -1.38 1.88 -5.90
C ILE A 130 -0.94 0.51 -5.36
N PRO A 131 -0.98 -0.55 -6.18
CA PRO A 131 -0.43 -1.85 -5.79
C PRO A 131 1.09 -1.77 -5.57
N LEU A 132 1.56 -2.43 -4.52
CA LEU A 132 2.97 -2.50 -4.12
C LEU A 132 3.47 -3.95 -4.19
N PRO A 133 3.60 -4.55 -5.38
CA PRO A 133 4.01 -5.94 -5.49
C PRO A 133 5.44 -6.14 -4.97
N SER A 134 5.62 -7.12 -4.08
CA SER A 134 6.92 -7.54 -3.56
C SER A 134 7.72 -6.42 -2.87
N VAL A 135 7.04 -5.47 -2.23
CA VAL A 135 7.67 -4.41 -1.45
C VAL A 135 7.84 -4.87 -0.01
N MET A 136 9.09 -4.91 0.45
CA MET A 136 9.44 -5.26 1.82
C MET A 136 10.20 -4.10 2.47
N THR A 137 9.78 -3.67 3.66
CA THR A 137 10.55 -2.68 4.44
C THR A 137 11.84 -3.31 4.99
N ALA A 138 12.78 -2.48 5.48
CA ALA A 138 14.05 -2.98 5.99
C ALA A 138 14.00 -3.53 7.44
N GLY A 139 12.86 -3.45 8.12
CA GLY A 139 12.78 -3.68 9.58
C GLY A 139 13.31 -2.49 10.39
N GLY A 140 13.45 -2.70 11.69
CA GLY A 140 13.73 -1.65 12.67
C GLY A 140 12.56 -0.69 12.79
N PHE A 141 12.81 0.62 12.75
CA PHE A 141 11.76 1.65 12.72
C PHE A 141 10.73 1.50 11.57
N ASN A 142 10.99 0.63 10.58
CA ASN A 142 10.12 0.41 9.43
C ASN A 142 9.73 1.73 8.76
N ASN A 143 10.75 2.47 8.33
CA ASN A 143 10.54 3.72 7.63
C ASN A 143 9.91 3.44 6.28
N VAL A 144 8.74 4.02 6.06
CA VAL A 144 8.08 4.00 4.76
C VAL A 144 8.08 5.42 4.24
N GLY A 145 8.84 5.63 3.17
CA GLY A 145 8.80 6.85 2.40
C GLY A 145 8.05 6.64 1.10
N TRP A 146 7.43 7.71 0.61
CA TRP A 146 6.90 7.74 -0.74
C TRP A 146 7.25 9.06 -1.39
N SER A 147 7.50 8.99 -2.70
CA SER A 147 7.71 10.19 -3.49
C SER A 147 6.93 10.20 -4.77
N VAL A 148 6.52 11.41 -5.16
CA VAL A 148 5.62 11.66 -6.28
C VAL A 148 6.23 12.69 -7.21
N LYS A 149 6.13 12.41 -8.51
CA LYS A 149 6.42 13.32 -9.59
C LYS A 149 5.33 13.23 -10.66
N CYS A 150 4.94 14.38 -11.21
CA CYS A 150 3.99 14.43 -12.31
C CYS A 150 4.71 14.41 -13.67
N ARG A 151 4.11 13.74 -14.66
CA ARG A 151 4.54 13.77 -16.06
C ARG A 151 3.31 13.99 -16.94
N ASN A 152 3.48 14.50 -18.16
CA ASN A 152 2.38 14.71 -19.11
C ASN A 152 1.18 15.47 -18.50
N TYR A 153 1.47 16.50 -17.70
CA TYR A 153 0.47 17.21 -16.91
C TYR A 153 -0.46 18.04 -17.83
N ALA A 154 -1.72 17.61 -17.91
CA ALA A 154 -2.77 18.17 -18.74
C ALA A 154 -3.96 18.60 -17.87
N PHE A 155 -3.73 19.48 -16.91
CA PHE A 155 -4.76 20.07 -16.06
C PHE A 155 -4.48 21.57 -15.86
N GLN A 156 -5.53 22.40 -15.87
CA GLN A 156 -5.38 23.85 -15.75
C GLN A 156 -5.30 24.33 -14.29
N GLY A 157 -5.73 23.49 -13.35
CA GLY A 157 -5.58 23.72 -11.93
C GLY A 157 -4.28 23.16 -11.37
N SER A 158 -4.21 23.17 -10.05
CA SER A 158 -3.17 22.55 -9.25
C SER A 158 -3.58 21.19 -8.73
N PHE A 159 -2.59 20.31 -8.55
CA PHE A 159 -2.73 18.96 -8.02
C PHE A 159 -1.84 18.77 -6.79
N GLY A 160 -2.27 17.93 -5.86
CA GLY A 160 -1.44 17.42 -4.78
C GLY A 160 -2.23 16.56 -3.81
N PHE A 161 -2.04 16.82 -2.53
CA PHE A 161 -2.37 15.89 -1.45
C PHE A 161 -3.37 16.50 -0.49
N GLN A 162 -4.25 15.66 0.05
CA GLN A 162 -4.89 15.97 1.33
C GLN A 162 -3.82 15.89 2.43
N VAL A 163 -4.00 16.72 3.46
CA VAL A 163 -3.05 16.80 4.57
C VAL A 163 -3.74 16.54 5.89
N GLY A 164 -3.03 15.84 6.78
CA GLY A 164 -3.49 15.50 8.11
C GLY A 164 -2.77 16.29 9.19
N THR A 165 -3.40 16.42 10.34
CA THR A 165 -2.77 16.79 11.60
C THR A 165 -2.15 15.56 12.26
N CYS A 166 -1.36 15.77 13.31
CA CYS A 166 -0.85 14.67 14.13
C CYS A 166 -1.97 13.83 14.76
N SER A 167 -3.16 14.41 14.96
CA SER A 167 -4.34 13.72 15.51
C SER A 167 -5.06 12.85 14.48
N ALA A 168 -4.79 13.06 13.19
CA ALA A 168 -5.30 12.23 12.12
C ALA A 168 -4.46 10.98 11.85
N GLN A 169 -3.29 10.83 12.50
CA GLN A 169 -2.50 9.61 12.46
C GLN A 169 -3.17 8.55 13.32
N THR A 170 -3.73 7.51 12.70
CA THR A 170 -4.44 6.43 13.41
C THR A 170 -3.62 5.15 13.53
N VAL A 171 -2.68 4.91 12.62
CA VAL A 171 -1.76 3.76 12.64
C VAL A 171 -0.37 4.20 12.20
N GLY A 172 0.67 3.76 12.90
CA GLY A 172 2.06 4.20 12.65
C GLY A 172 2.34 5.59 13.22
N PHE A 173 3.43 6.20 12.76
CA PHE A 173 3.93 7.48 13.28
C PHE A 173 4.21 8.46 12.14
N TYR A 174 3.76 9.69 12.34
CA TYR A 174 3.91 10.80 11.37
C TYR A 174 5.34 11.37 11.36
N THR A 175 5.65 12.13 10.32
CA THR A 175 6.80 13.05 10.29
C THR A 175 6.37 14.49 10.49
N ASN A 176 7.28 15.31 11.04
CA ASN A 176 7.06 16.75 11.15
C ASN A 176 7.31 17.50 9.84
N ASN A 177 8.16 16.95 8.97
CA ASN A 177 8.58 17.59 7.72
C ASN A 177 8.49 16.62 6.55
N ALA A 178 8.08 17.16 5.41
CA ALA A 178 8.19 16.51 4.11
C ALA A 178 9.31 17.19 3.31
N SER A 179 9.85 16.46 2.35
CA SER A 179 10.90 16.95 1.46
C SER A 179 10.33 17.31 0.10
N PHE A 180 10.94 18.30 -0.55
CA PHE A 180 10.70 18.57 -1.96
C PHE A 180 12.02 18.85 -2.69
N PHE A 181 12.10 18.37 -3.91
CA PHE A 181 13.20 18.60 -4.83
C PHE A 181 12.73 19.55 -5.92
N ASN A 182 13.42 20.67 -6.09
CA ASN A 182 13.06 21.70 -7.06
C ASN A 182 13.77 21.56 -8.42
N GLY A 183 14.45 20.43 -8.67
CA GLY A 183 15.31 20.22 -9.85
C GLY A 183 16.80 20.42 -9.58
N THR A 184 17.18 21.09 -8.48
CA THR A 184 18.57 21.38 -8.12
C THR A 184 18.96 20.84 -6.75
N SER A 185 18.09 21.03 -5.74
CA SER A 185 18.37 20.63 -4.37
C SER A 185 17.11 20.17 -3.65
N TRP A 186 17.29 19.33 -2.64
CA TRP A 186 16.25 18.99 -1.69
C TRP A 186 16.07 20.09 -0.63
N SER A 187 14.86 20.24 -0.13
CA SER A 187 14.53 21.15 0.97
C SER A 187 13.37 20.59 1.78
N LEU A 188 13.32 20.95 3.06
CA LEU A 188 12.23 20.56 3.97
C LEU A 188 11.15 21.64 4.02
N PHE A 189 9.92 21.21 4.28
CA PHE A 189 8.84 22.11 4.65
C PHE A 189 7.91 21.45 5.68
N ALA A 190 7.20 22.32 6.40
CA ALA A 190 6.10 22.00 7.31
C ALA A 190 4.97 22.99 7.00
N PHE A 191 3.74 22.69 7.41
CA PHE A 191 2.60 23.61 7.21
C PHE A 191 2.55 24.74 8.24
N GLY A 192 3.62 24.93 9.03
CA GLY A 192 3.81 26.02 9.99
C GLY A 192 4.38 25.57 11.35
N PRO A 193 4.34 26.42 12.39
CA PRO A 193 5.08 26.18 13.63
C PRO A 193 4.35 25.29 14.66
N ASN A 194 3.07 24.97 14.45
CA ASN A 194 2.32 24.12 15.37
C ASN A 194 2.71 22.65 15.16
N THR A 195 3.14 21.99 16.23
CA THR A 195 3.64 20.61 16.20
C THR A 195 2.58 19.55 15.91
N CYS A 196 1.29 19.90 15.88
CA CYS A 196 0.22 18.97 15.56
C CYS A 196 -0.58 19.36 14.32
N THR A 197 -1.03 20.61 14.23
CA THR A 197 -1.88 21.05 13.12
C THR A 197 -1.11 21.50 11.89
N GLN A 198 0.23 21.53 11.97
CA GLN A 198 1.06 22.16 10.94
C GLN A 198 2.34 21.35 10.64
N ILE A 199 2.27 20.02 10.79
CA ILE A 199 3.26 19.05 10.29
C ILE A 199 3.03 18.76 8.82
N ALA A 200 4.07 18.47 8.03
CA ALA A 200 3.89 18.09 6.63
C ALA A 200 3.56 16.59 6.47
N GLN A 201 2.37 16.20 6.95
CA GLN A 201 1.87 14.83 6.85
C GLN A 201 0.85 14.72 5.71
N PHE A 202 1.18 13.96 4.68
CA PHE A 202 0.23 13.63 3.62
C PHE A 202 -0.71 12.51 4.07
N ALA A 203 -1.99 12.63 3.70
CA ALA A 203 -2.98 11.62 4.00
C ALA A 203 -2.80 10.41 3.08
N VAL A 204 -2.51 9.26 3.68
CA VAL A 204 -2.33 7.98 3.00
C VAL A 204 -2.83 6.84 3.88
N THR A 205 -3.23 5.74 3.26
CA THR A 205 -3.47 4.46 3.94
C THR A 205 -2.59 3.41 3.29
N ILE A 206 -1.81 2.66 4.07
CA ILE A 206 -0.97 1.57 3.58
C ILE A 206 -1.48 0.28 4.19
N LEU A 207 -1.76 -0.67 3.32
CA LEU A 207 -2.06 -2.05 3.70
C LEU A 207 -0.78 -2.87 3.64
N ASP A 208 -0.66 -3.82 4.58
CA ASP A 208 0.29 -4.91 4.40
C ASP A 208 0.00 -5.67 3.10
N ALA A 209 1.00 -6.39 2.63
CA ALA A 209 0.81 -7.34 1.56
C ALA A 209 -0.32 -8.30 1.97
N ALA A 210 -1.26 -8.51 1.04
CA ALA A 210 -2.13 -9.67 1.19
C ALA A 210 -1.19 -10.85 1.44
N PRO A 211 -1.51 -11.74 2.40
CA PRO A 211 -0.71 -12.93 2.62
C PRO A 211 -0.46 -13.51 1.25
N ALA A 212 0.81 -13.64 0.84
CA ALA A 212 1.06 -14.32 -0.42
C ALA A 212 0.31 -15.63 -0.31
N SER A 213 -0.49 -15.96 -1.32
CA SER A 213 -1.14 -17.26 -1.35
C SER A 213 -0.01 -18.26 -1.17
N CYS A 214 0.05 -18.86 0.00
CA CYS A 214 1.02 -19.86 0.39
C CYS A 214 0.14 -21.09 0.51
N PRO A 215 -0.33 -21.65 -0.62
CA PRO A 215 -1.43 -22.60 -0.57
C PRO A 215 -0.97 -23.89 0.13
N ALA A 216 0.34 -24.10 0.19
CA ALA A 216 0.99 -25.17 0.93
C ALA A 216 1.24 -24.89 2.43
N ASP A 217 0.94 -23.69 2.95
CA ASP A 217 0.93 -23.40 4.40
C ASP A 217 -0.46 -23.73 4.96
N PHE A 218 -0.67 -25.01 5.26
CA PHE A 218 -1.97 -25.53 5.67
C PHE A 218 -2.34 -25.19 7.12
N ASN A 219 -1.36 -24.82 7.96
CA ASN A 219 -1.56 -24.46 9.36
C ASN A 219 -1.54 -22.94 9.61
N GLY A 220 -1.23 -22.14 8.59
CA GLY A 220 -1.29 -20.68 8.62
C GLY A 220 -0.21 -20.06 9.51
N ASP A 221 0.93 -20.73 9.69
CA ASP A 221 2.02 -20.24 10.55
C ASP A 221 3.04 -19.37 9.81
N GLY A 222 2.84 -19.14 8.51
CA GLY A 222 3.69 -18.34 7.66
C GLY A 222 4.88 -19.09 7.08
N ALA A 223 4.92 -20.42 7.19
CA ALA A 223 5.99 -21.25 6.60
C ALA A 223 5.47 -22.55 5.97
N VAL A 224 6.10 -22.96 4.87
CA VAL A 224 5.96 -24.30 4.31
C VAL A 224 7.11 -25.15 4.82
N ASP A 225 6.83 -25.95 5.85
CA ASP A 225 7.84 -26.76 6.52
C ASP A 225 7.36 -28.22 6.80
N GLY A 226 8.00 -28.87 7.77
CA GLY A 226 7.63 -30.23 8.18
C GLY A 226 6.19 -30.39 8.66
N ASN A 227 5.57 -29.34 9.20
CA ASN A 227 4.17 -29.33 9.61
C ASN A 227 3.26 -29.39 8.38
N ALA A 228 3.51 -28.52 7.40
CA ALA A 228 2.81 -28.53 6.11
C ALA A 228 2.92 -29.90 5.40
N LEU A 229 4.13 -30.48 5.37
CA LEU A 229 4.34 -31.82 4.81
C LEU A 229 3.56 -32.90 5.57
N GLY A 230 3.52 -32.82 6.90
CA GLY A 230 2.76 -33.74 7.74
C GLY A 230 1.27 -33.71 7.44
N ILE A 231 0.73 -32.51 7.19
CA ILE A 231 -0.67 -32.29 6.83
C ILE A 231 -0.98 -32.86 5.43
N LEU A 232 -0.19 -32.51 4.40
CA LEU A 232 -0.35 -33.08 3.06
C LEU A 232 -0.29 -34.61 3.07
N ARG A 233 0.66 -35.17 3.83
CA ARG A 233 0.80 -36.63 3.94
C ARG A 233 -0.39 -37.29 4.63
N ALA A 234 -1.04 -36.61 5.57
CA ALA A 234 -2.25 -37.10 6.21
C ALA A 234 -3.47 -37.08 5.26
N ALA A 235 -3.49 -36.17 4.30
CA ALA A 235 -4.55 -36.04 3.29
C ALA A 235 -4.36 -36.92 2.04
N TRP A 236 -3.27 -37.71 1.96
CA TRP A 236 -2.91 -38.48 0.77
C TRP A 236 -4.03 -39.40 0.27
N GLY A 237 -4.45 -39.24 -0.99
CA GLY A 237 -5.53 -40.01 -1.60
C GLY A 237 -6.51 -39.15 -2.40
N PRO A 238 -7.71 -39.66 -2.73
CA PRO A 238 -8.73 -38.90 -3.44
C PRO A 238 -9.14 -37.65 -2.65
N ALA A 239 -9.19 -36.51 -3.33
CA ALA A 239 -9.52 -35.22 -2.74
C ALA A 239 -10.96 -34.80 -3.08
N GLY A 240 -11.64 -34.17 -2.11
CA GLY A 240 -12.90 -33.48 -2.35
C GLY A 240 -12.72 -32.13 -3.07
N PRO A 241 -13.77 -31.58 -3.71
CA PRO A 241 -13.70 -30.25 -4.30
C PRO A 241 -13.28 -29.18 -3.28
N GLY A 242 -12.16 -28.52 -3.55
CA GLY A 242 -11.65 -27.43 -2.70
C GLY A 242 -10.91 -27.89 -1.46
N GLU A 243 -10.42 -29.13 -1.40
CA GLU A 243 -9.41 -29.52 -0.40
C GLU A 243 -8.13 -28.71 -0.59
N ALA A 244 -7.56 -28.24 0.53
CA ALA A 244 -6.42 -27.33 0.50
C ALA A 244 -5.14 -28.04 0.06
N GLU A 245 -5.03 -29.33 0.39
CA GLU A 245 -3.89 -30.19 0.12
C GLU A 245 -3.83 -30.66 -1.35
N ASP A 246 -4.93 -30.53 -2.10
CA ASP A 246 -5.01 -30.71 -3.57
C ASP A 246 -4.59 -29.39 -4.26
N LEU A 247 -3.27 -29.18 -4.29
CA LEU A 247 -2.63 -27.94 -4.73
C LEU A 247 -2.72 -27.74 -6.24
N ASN A 248 -2.81 -28.82 -7.01
CA ASN A 248 -2.96 -28.75 -8.47
C ASN A 248 -4.43 -28.84 -8.93
N GLN A 249 -5.37 -29.09 -8.00
CA GLN A 249 -6.82 -29.19 -8.21
C GLN A 249 -7.22 -30.32 -9.18
N ASP A 250 -6.50 -31.43 -9.16
CA ASP A 250 -6.78 -32.59 -10.03
C ASP A 250 -7.72 -33.64 -9.41
N GLY A 251 -8.13 -33.41 -8.15
CA GLY A 251 -9.03 -34.31 -7.41
C GLY A 251 -8.31 -35.43 -6.67
N ALA A 252 -6.98 -35.36 -6.51
CA ALA A 252 -6.21 -36.24 -5.64
C ALA A 252 -5.06 -35.49 -4.97
N VAL A 253 -4.78 -35.81 -3.71
CA VAL A 253 -3.56 -35.39 -3.02
C VAL A 253 -2.49 -36.45 -3.24
N ASP A 254 -1.50 -36.17 -4.09
CA ASP A 254 -0.46 -37.13 -4.46
C ASP A 254 0.96 -36.55 -4.60
N GLY A 255 1.81 -37.23 -5.37
CA GLY A 255 3.19 -36.82 -5.60
C GLY A 255 3.32 -35.48 -6.34
N ASN A 256 2.30 -35.06 -7.09
CA ASN A 256 2.27 -33.77 -7.79
C ASN A 256 2.10 -32.62 -6.79
N ASP A 257 1.19 -32.74 -5.82
CA ASP A 257 1.01 -31.75 -4.75
C ASP A 257 2.21 -31.69 -3.83
N LEU A 258 2.81 -32.85 -3.52
CA LEU A 258 4.08 -32.90 -2.79
C LEU A 258 5.19 -32.13 -3.55
N GLY A 259 5.22 -32.24 -4.89
CA GLY A 259 6.15 -31.48 -5.73
C GLY A 259 5.92 -29.97 -5.62
N ILE A 260 4.67 -29.51 -5.61
CA ILE A 260 4.30 -28.10 -5.42
C ILE A 260 4.71 -27.62 -4.02
N LEU A 261 4.40 -28.40 -2.98
CA LEU A 261 4.77 -28.10 -1.60
C LEU A 261 6.29 -27.96 -1.44
N LEU A 262 7.08 -28.92 -1.95
CA LEU A 262 8.53 -28.87 -1.87
C LEU A 262 9.13 -27.72 -2.69
N GLY A 263 8.49 -27.33 -3.78
CA GLY A 263 8.84 -26.14 -4.55
C GLY A 263 8.61 -24.83 -3.78
N ALA A 264 7.69 -24.84 -2.82
CA ALA A 264 7.36 -23.71 -1.95
C ALA A 264 8.06 -23.75 -0.57
N TRP A 265 8.97 -24.70 -0.34
CA TRP A 265 9.58 -24.93 0.98
C TRP A 265 10.30 -23.70 1.53
N GLY A 266 10.02 -23.35 2.80
CA GLY A 266 10.60 -22.20 3.49
C GLY A 266 9.53 -21.21 3.95
N ALA A 267 9.97 -20.00 4.31
CA ALA A 267 9.05 -18.94 4.71
C ALA A 267 8.14 -18.54 3.53
N CYS A 268 6.85 -18.38 3.81
CA CYS A 268 5.93 -17.85 2.82
C CYS A 268 6.37 -16.43 2.42
N PRO A 269 6.21 -16.03 1.15
CA PRO A 269 6.47 -14.65 0.75
C PRO A 269 5.56 -13.72 1.58
N GLY A 270 6.17 -12.81 2.32
CA GLY A 270 5.47 -11.67 2.90
C GLY A 270 5.09 -10.72 1.79
#